data_AF-A0A1F3E1S6-F1
#
_entry.id   AF-A0A1F3E1S6-F1
#
_cell.length_a   1.000
_cell.length_b   1.000
_cell.length_c   1.000
_cell.angle_alpha   90.00
_cell.angle_beta   90.00
_cell.angle_gamma   90.00
#
_symmetry.space_group_name_H-M   'P 1'
#
loop_
_entity.id
_entity.type
_entity.pdbx_description
1 polymer ?
#
loop_
_entity_poly.entity_id
_entity_poly.type
_entity_poly.pdbx_seq_one_letter_code
_entity_poly.pdbx_strand_id
1 'polypeptide(L)'
;MKKNNFLTLLTITLFLLVLSACTDSDKEKKHIKKRELSKETIAVGIYKTCNANPVNIRNIIEALRIDGGIVAVTLTDEDILRAELENIDVLVFPGLNNGEFNDTTNNKVIQIIQKFVVVRGKGTIGICSGIDMLTVNNECKTLSLIGIDSIKTINNKNNSGLYKFKLSDEGKNIFSELKNTENLYIDYQGGLIFDITDNSNPDLKIIAQKADEEDSIPLFLTSTIGKGKILLAVAHPESTPGMRWMFPRMVRWVIGHDLVAYDQNVMRPDYYKNEIVYSDEYKANYEKLINELKESKKENKLILFDKLQENYSWYAAETVRTFLKDKDSKIRIRAAKYLSDIEYTAAIEDIEKAIDRERNRKNREQLEIYLNVLEMMVEQNASIE
;
A
#
# COMPACT_ATOMS: atom_id res chain seq x y z
N MET A 1 -8.06 32.84 -73.82
CA MET A 1 -7.76 31.45 -73.40
C MET A 1 -6.44 31.30 -72.63
N LYS A 2 -6.14 32.10 -71.59
CA LYS A 2 -4.91 31.91 -70.76
C LYS A 2 -5.05 32.26 -69.27
N LYS A 3 -6.27 32.51 -68.76
CA LYS A 3 -6.50 32.85 -67.33
C LYS A 3 -7.13 31.74 -66.48
N ASN A 4 -7.80 30.75 -67.08
CA ASN A 4 -8.48 29.69 -66.32
C ASN A 4 -7.58 28.51 -65.93
N ASN A 5 -6.39 28.36 -66.52
CA ASN A 5 -5.45 27.28 -66.16
C ASN A 5 -4.52 27.65 -65.01
N PHE A 6 -4.37 28.95 -64.69
CA PHE A 6 -3.52 29.39 -63.58
C PHE A 6 -4.23 29.25 -62.23
N LEU A 7 -5.54 29.53 -62.20
CA LEU A 7 -6.34 29.43 -60.99
C LEU A 7 -6.60 27.97 -60.58
N THR A 8 -6.74 27.05 -61.54
CA THR A 8 -6.84 25.61 -61.29
C THR A 8 -5.50 24.98 -60.88
N LEU A 9 -4.37 25.46 -61.41
CA LEU A 9 -3.05 25.01 -60.95
C LEU A 9 -2.76 25.52 -59.52
N LEU A 10 -3.17 26.74 -59.19
CA LEU A 10 -2.99 27.32 -57.85
C LEU A 10 -3.86 26.62 -56.79
N THR A 11 -5.09 26.21 -57.13
CA THR A 11 -5.97 25.48 -56.20
C THR A 11 -5.52 24.03 -55.99
N ILE A 12 -4.99 23.36 -57.01
CA ILE A 12 -4.46 21.99 -56.88
C ILE A 12 -3.16 21.99 -56.04
N THR A 13 -2.30 23.00 -56.19
CA THR A 13 -1.06 23.12 -55.40
C THR A 13 -1.33 23.47 -53.93
N LEU A 14 -2.37 24.28 -53.65
CA LEU A 14 -2.78 24.60 -52.29
C LEU A 14 -3.47 23.40 -51.59
N PHE A 15 -4.18 22.54 -52.33
CA PHE A 15 -4.78 21.32 -51.79
C PHE A 15 -3.73 20.23 -51.47
N LEU A 16 -2.66 20.15 -52.26
CA LEU A 16 -1.52 19.26 -52.00
C LEU A 16 -0.67 19.72 -50.81
N LEU A 17 -0.54 21.04 -50.57
CA LEU A 17 0.14 21.57 -49.38
C LEU A 17 -0.65 21.35 -48.07
N VAL A 18 -1.99 21.29 -48.13
CA VAL A 18 -2.83 20.97 -46.95
C VAL A 18 -2.81 19.47 -46.63
N LEU A 19 -2.66 18.59 -47.63
CA LEU A 19 -2.50 17.15 -47.43
C LEU A 19 -1.09 16.75 -46.97
N SER A 20 -0.10 17.63 -47.13
CA SER A 20 1.29 17.43 -46.67
C SER A 20 1.56 17.99 -45.27
N ALA A 21 0.60 18.73 -44.69
CA ALA A 21 0.70 19.31 -43.34
C ALA A 21 -0.02 18.46 -42.27
N CYS A 22 -0.45 17.25 -42.61
CA CYS A 22 -1.05 16.27 -41.69
C CYS A 22 -0.25 14.98 -41.61
N THR A 23 1.09 15.06 -41.63
CA THR A 23 1.99 13.96 -41.27
C THR A 23 3.20 14.53 -40.52
N ASP A 24 2.95 15.14 -39.36
CA ASP A 24 3.94 15.25 -38.28
C ASP A 24 3.24 15.77 -37.02
N SER A 25 2.42 14.90 -36.44
CA SER A 25 2.07 15.00 -35.03
C SER A 25 1.99 13.60 -34.43
N ASP A 26 3.01 12.78 -34.67
CA ASP A 26 3.41 11.77 -33.70
C ASP A 26 4.06 12.50 -32.52
N LYS A 27 3.22 13.22 -31.77
CA LYS A 27 3.44 13.30 -30.33
C LYS A 27 3.49 11.86 -29.90
N GLU A 28 4.63 11.43 -29.36
CA GLU A 28 4.77 10.21 -28.56
C GLU A 28 3.55 10.06 -27.67
N LYS A 29 2.54 9.35 -28.18
CA LYS A 29 1.60 8.65 -27.34
C LYS A 29 2.51 7.61 -26.74
N LYS A 30 2.94 7.84 -25.48
CA LYS A 30 3.39 6.77 -24.58
C LYS A 30 2.35 5.67 -24.77
N HIS A 31 2.64 4.72 -25.65
CA HIS A 31 1.91 3.49 -25.71
C HIS A 31 2.08 2.95 -24.30
N ILE A 32 0.99 2.95 -23.52
CA ILE A 32 0.93 2.18 -22.30
C ILE A 32 1.32 0.79 -22.77
N LYS A 33 2.57 0.37 -22.50
CA LYS A 33 3.03 -0.97 -22.82
C LYS A 33 1.97 -1.87 -22.23
N LYS A 34 1.26 -2.60 -23.07
CA LYS A 34 0.40 -3.68 -22.61
C LYS A 34 1.35 -4.64 -21.92
N ARG A 35 1.37 -4.58 -20.58
CA ARG A 35 2.24 -5.42 -19.75
C ARG A 35 1.83 -6.85 -20.06
N GLU A 36 2.64 -7.55 -20.84
CA GLU A 36 2.50 -9.00 -20.94
C GLU A 36 2.86 -9.52 -19.55
N LEU A 37 1.85 -10.02 -18.86
CA LEU A 37 2.01 -10.65 -17.56
C LEU A 37 2.91 -11.87 -17.81
N SER A 38 4.11 -11.88 -17.22
CA SER A 38 4.94 -13.07 -17.24
C SER A 38 4.15 -14.23 -16.60
N LYS A 39 4.51 -15.47 -16.92
CA LYS A 39 3.92 -16.67 -16.29
C LYS A 39 4.01 -16.69 -14.75
N GLU A 40 4.78 -15.78 -14.16
CA GLU A 40 5.01 -15.65 -12.71
C GLU A 40 4.33 -14.43 -12.08
N THR A 41 3.46 -13.72 -12.81
CA THR A 41 2.77 -12.57 -12.23
C THR A 41 1.67 -13.00 -11.25
N ILE A 42 1.72 -12.49 -10.02
CA ILE A 42 0.73 -12.74 -8.97
C ILE A 42 -0.36 -11.67 -9.05
N ALA A 43 -1.59 -12.08 -9.32
CA ALA A 43 -2.74 -11.18 -9.36
C ALA A 43 -3.37 -11.01 -7.98
N VAL A 44 -3.34 -9.80 -7.44
CA VAL A 44 -3.90 -9.46 -6.12
C VAL A 44 -5.16 -8.62 -6.28
N GLY A 45 -6.28 -9.14 -5.79
CA GLY A 45 -7.53 -8.39 -5.66
C GLY A 45 -7.62 -7.71 -4.29
N ILE A 46 -7.86 -6.40 -4.24
CA ILE A 46 -8.12 -5.65 -3.01
C ILE A 46 -9.62 -5.43 -2.95
N TYR A 47 -10.29 -6.07 -2.00
CA TYR A 47 -11.74 -6.01 -1.90
C TYR A 47 -12.19 -4.67 -1.33
N LYS A 48 -12.87 -3.88 -2.16
CA LYS A 48 -13.47 -2.61 -1.80
C LYS A 48 -14.91 -2.86 -1.36
N THR A 49 -15.08 -3.08 -0.06
CA THR A 49 -16.39 -2.99 0.59
C THR A 49 -16.92 -1.56 0.49
N CYS A 50 -18.21 -1.35 0.82
CA CYS A 50 -18.86 -0.05 0.71
C CYS A 50 -18.12 1.09 1.45
N ASN A 51 -17.41 0.76 2.54
CA ASN A 51 -16.78 1.74 3.45
C ASN A 51 -15.26 1.56 3.59
N ALA A 52 -14.61 0.96 2.59
CA ALA A 52 -13.15 0.79 2.62
C ALA A 52 -12.44 2.16 2.63
N ASN A 53 -11.45 2.32 3.51
CA ASN A 53 -10.68 3.56 3.60
C ASN A 53 -9.77 3.71 2.36
N PRO A 54 -9.94 4.76 1.54
CA PRO A 54 -9.13 4.95 0.33
C PRO A 54 -7.63 5.08 0.60
N VAL A 55 -7.25 5.62 1.77
CA VAL A 55 -5.84 5.72 2.18
C VAL A 55 -5.26 4.34 2.43
N ASN A 56 -5.99 3.45 3.12
CA ASN A 56 -5.55 2.08 3.36
C ASN A 56 -5.40 1.30 2.04
N ILE A 57 -6.38 1.41 1.14
CA ILE A 57 -6.29 0.80 -0.20
C ILE A 57 -5.04 1.31 -0.94
N ARG A 58 -4.77 2.62 -0.91
CA ARG A 58 -3.58 3.19 -1.54
C ARG A 58 -2.30 2.64 -0.94
N ASN A 59 -2.19 2.59 0.39
CA ASN A 59 -1.00 2.10 1.07
C ASN A 59 -0.71 0.63 0.71
N ILE A 60 -1.77 -0.19 0.65
CA ILE A 60 -1.69 -1.59 0.19
C ILE A 60 -1.18 -1.65 -1.25
N ILE A 61 -1.79 -0.92 -2.19
CA ILE A 61 -1.35 -0.90 -3.60
C ILE A 61 0.12 -0.50 -3.69
N GLU A 62 0.51 0.58 -3.01
CA GLU A 62 1.88 1.09 -3.07
C GLU A 62 2.89 0.16 -2.39
N ALA A 63 2.49 -0.59 -1.36
CA ALA A 63 3.36 -1.61 -0.76
C ALA A 63 3.51 -2.83 -1.68
N LEU A 64 2.43 -3.26 -2.34
CA LEU A 64 2.49 -4.33 -3.34
C LEU A 64 3.35 -3.96 -4.55
N ARG A 65 3.34 -2.68 -4.94
CA ARG A 65 4.18 -2.16 -6.03
C ARG A 65 5.68 -2.29 -5.77
N ILE A 66 6.13 -2.55 -4.54
CA ILE A 66 7.54 -2.86 -4.27
C ILE A 66 7.99 -4.08 -5.08
N ASP A 67 7.10 -5.06 -5.27
CA ASP A 67 7.36 -6.29 -6.01
C ASP A 67 6.79 -6.22 -7.43
N GLY A 68 7.68 -6.14 -8.42
CA GLY A 68 7.37 -6.13 -9.84
C GLY A 68 6.78 -7.43 -10.38
N GLY A 69 6.78 -8.51 -9.60
CA GLY A 69 6.04 -9.74 -9.88
C GLY A 69 4.58 -9.70 -9.42
N ILE A 70 4.13 -8.63 -8.78
CA ILE A 70 2.76 -8.48 -8.27
C ILE A 70 1.99 -7.42 -9.05
N VAL A 71 0.73 -7.72 -9.38
CA VAL A 71 -0.22 -6.76 -9.96
C VAL A 71 -1.46 -6.69 -9.08
N ALA A 72 -1.76 -5.49 -8.60
CA ALA A 72 -2.91 -5.24 -7.73
C ALA A 72 -4.07 -4.59 -8.50
N VAL A 73 -5.28 -5.04 -8.24
CA VAL A 73 -6.53 -4.45 -8.73
C VAL A 73 -7.53 -4.30 -7.58
N THR A 74 -8.35 -3.26 -7.61
CA THR A 74 -9.48 -3.16 -6.66
C THR A 74 -10.68 -3.92 -7.20
N LEU A 75 -11.41 -4.63 -6.33
CA LEU A 75 -12.58 -5.42 -6.68
C LEU A 75 -13.81 -4.96 -5.89
N THR A 76 -14.94 -4.85 -6.56
CA THR A 76 -16.26 -4.63 -5.94
C THR A 76 -17.07 -5.93 -5.91
N ASP A 77 -18.23 -5.93 -5.25
CA ASP A 77 -19.19 -7.04 -5.31
C ASP A 77 -19.56 -7.41 -6.76
N GLU A 78 -19.77 -6.41 -7.62
CA GLU A 78 -20.11 -6.61 -9.03
C GLU A 78 -18.98 -7.33 -9.78
N ASP A 79 -17.73 -6.95 -9.52
CA ASP A 79 -16.57 -7.61 -10.12
C ASP A 79 -16.46 -9.07 -9.69
N ILE A 80 -16.67 -9.35 -8.39
CA ILE A 80 -16.64 -10.71 -7.85
C ILE A 80 -17.78 -11.55 -8.44
N LEU A 81 -19.00 -11.00 -8.51
CA LEU A 81 -20.16 -11.71 -9.07
C LEU A 81 -20.00 -12.02 -10.57
N ARG A 82 -19.32 -11.12 -11.30
CA ARG A 82 -19.12 -11.24 -12.75
C ARG A 82 -17.97 -12.17 -13.12
N ALA A 83 -16.83 -12.05 -12.44
CA ALA A 83 -15.59 -12.74 -12.81
C ALA A 83 -15.27 -13.94 -11.92
N GLU A 84 -16.04 -14.18 -10.85
CA GLU A 84 -15.87 -15.28 -9.88
C GLU A 84 -14.43 -15.47 -9.39
N LEU A 85 -13.65 -14.37 -9.33
CA LEU A 85 -12.23 -14.35 -8.97
C LEU A 85 -11.36 -15.30 -9.83
N GLU A 86 -11.71 -15.59 -11.08
CA GLU A 86 -10.99 -16.56 -11.93
C GLU A 86 -9.50 -16.19 -12.12
N ASN A 87 -9.21 -14.91 -12.34
CA ASN A 87 -7.86 -14.39 -12.61
C ASN A 87 -7.20 -13.74 -11.38
N ILE A 88 -7.61 -14.12 -10.18
CA ILE A 88 -7.05 -13.60 -8.93
C ILE A 88 -6.34 -14.75 -8.19
N ASP A 89 -5.19 -14.45 -7.62
CA ASP A 89 -4.38 -15.39 -6.83
C ASP A 89 -4.50 -15.13 -5.33
N VAL A 90 -4.60 -13.85 -4.95
CA VAL A 90 -4.74 -13.41 -3.56
C VAL A 90 -5.85 -12.38 -3.43
N LEU A 91 -6.69 -12.54 -2.41
CA LEU A 91 -7.69 -11.53 -2.04
C LEU A 91 -7.28 -10.84 -0.73
N VAL A 92 -7.18 -9.51 -0.76
CA VAL A 92 -6.81 -8.68 0.39
C VAL A 92 -8.03 -7.93 0.90
N PHE A 93 -8.24 -7.97 2.21
CA PHE A 93 -9.27 -7.23 2.93
C PHE A 93 -8.62 -6.06 3.68
N PRO A 94 -8.78 -4.81 3.19
CA PRO A 94 -8.18 -3.64 3.80
C PRO A 94 -8.91 -3.25 5.10
N GLY A 95 -8.24 -2.46 5.94
CA GLY A 95 -8.88 -1.80 7.08
C GLY A 95 -10.04 -0.89 6.64
N LEU A 96 -11.17 -1.04 7.31
CA LEU A 96 -12.40 -0.26 7.15
C LEU A 96 -12.33 1.06 7.94
N ASN A 97 -13.18 2.03 7.58
CA ASN A 97 -13.35 3.23 8.41
C ASN A 97 -13.99 2.90 9.77
N ASN A 98 -13.64 3.67 10.81
CA ASN A 98 -14.04 3.43 12.19
C ASN A 98 -15.56 3.19 12.35
N GLY A 99 -15.93 2.00 12.84
CA GLY A 99 -17.28 1.71 13.33
C GLY A 99 -18.33 1.36 12.28
N GLU A 100 -17.98 1.29 11.00
CA GLU A 100 -18.94 1.00 9.93
C GLU A 100 -18.72 -0.42 9.38
N PHE A 101 -19.55 -1.34 9.87
CA PHE A 101 -19.53 -2.72 9.44
C PHE A 101 -20.34 -2.93 8.16
N ASN A 102 -19.91 -3.87 7.34
CA ASN A 102 -20.52 -4.14 6.04
C ASN A 102 -21.75 -5.06 6.17
N ASP A 103 -22.89 -4.53 6.59
CA ASP A 103 -24.15 -5.28 6.74
C ASP A 103 -24.83 -5.64 5.39
N THR A 104 -24.15 -5.39 4.26
CA THR A 104 -24.73 -5.47 2.91
C THR A 104 -24.09 -6.52 1.99
N THR A 105 -23.11 -7.29 2.46
CA THR A 105 -22.39 -8.24 1.60
C THR A 105 -23.32 -9.32 1.05
N ASN A 106 -23.35 -9.45 -0.28
CA ASN A 106 -24.22 -10.40 -0.98
C ASN A 106 -23.82 -11.86 -0.70
N ASN A 107 -24.74 -12.71 -0.23
CA ASN A 107 -24.49 -14.14 0.05
C ASN A 107 -23.78 -14.90 -1.08
N LYS A 108 -24.01 -14.53 -2.35
CA LYS A 108 -23.32 -15.15 -3.48
C LYS A 108 -21.85 -14.74 -3.57
N VAL A 109 -21.52 -13.48 -3.25
CA VAL A 109 -20.12 -13.00 -3.12
C VAL A 109 -19.40 -13.81 -2.04
N ILE A 110 -20.06 -14.02 -0.90
CA ILE A 110 -19.54 -14.86 0.20
C ILE A 110 -19.18 -16.27 -0.34
N GLN A 111 -20.12 -16.95 -0.98
CA GLN A 111 -19.88 -18.29 -1.52
C GLN A 111 -18.73 -18.36 -2.53
N ILE A 112 -18.59 -17.33 -3.38
CA ILE A 112 -17.48 -17.23 -4.34
C ILE A 112 -16.14 -17.14 -3.62
N ILE A 113 -16.03 -16.28 -2.59
CA ILE A 113 -14.79 -16.15 -1.83
C ILE A 113 -14.48 -17.42 -1.03
N GLN A 114 -15.50 -18.08 -0.45
CA GLN A 114 -15.35 -19.38 0.23
C GLN A 114 -14.74 -20.43 -0.71
N LYS A 115 -15.29 -20.55 -1.92
CA LYS A 115 -14.79 -21.47 -2.95
C LYS A 115 -13.37 -21.10 -3.40
N PHE A 116 -13.07 -19.80 -3.51
CA PHE A 116 -11.75 -19.28 -3.85
C PHE A 116 -10.68 -19.76 -2.85
N VAL A 117 -10.94 -19.72 -1.55
CA VAL A 117 -9.97 -20.16 -0.54
C VAL A 117 -10.00 -21.68 -0.36
N VAL A 118 -11.15 -22.23 0.04
CA VAL A 118 -11.25 -23.62 0.53
C VAL A 118 -11.06 -24.63 -0.61
N VAL A 119 -11.66 -24.37 -1.78
CA VAL A 119 -11.70 -25.32 -2.89
C VAL A 119 -10.58 -25.07 -3.91
N ARG A 120 -10.35 -23.79 -4.26
CA ARG A 120 -9.33 -23.41 -5.26
C ARG A 120 -7.93 -23.22 -4.66
N GLY A 121 -7.81 -23.16 -3.33
CA GLY A 121 -6.52 -23.07 -2.64
C GLY A 121 -5.81 -21.73 -2.81
N LYS A 122 -6.56 -20.66 -3.07
CA LYS A 122 -6.01 -19.31 -3.22
C LYS A 122 -5.81 -18.65 -1.85
N GLY A 123 -4.95 -17.62 -1.81
CA GLY A 123 -4.54 -16.97 -0.57
C GLY A 123 -5.44 -15.80 -0.18
N THR A 124 -5.56 -15.52 1.13
CA THR A 124 -6.20 -14.28 1.60
C THR A 124 -5.42 -13.59 2.70
N ILE A 125 -5.50 -12.26 2.72
CA ILE A 125 -4.87 -11.43 3.75
C ILE A 125 -5.92 -10.47 4.32
N GLY A 126 -6.05 -10.40 5.65
CA GLY A 126 -6.85 -9.39 6.34
C GLY A 126 -5.95 -8.45 7.13
N ILE A 127 -6.19 -7.14 7.01
CA ILE A 127 -5.43 -6.10 7.74
C ILE A 127 -6.37 -5.28 8.62
N CYS A 128 -6.00 -5.08 9.88
CA CYS A 128 -6.76 -4.30 10.86
C CYS A 128 -8.23 -4.75 10.86
N SER A 129 -9.20 -3.85 10.71
CA SER A 129 -10.63 -4.20 10.66
C SER A 129 -11.07 -4.98 9.41
N GLY A 130 -10.21 -5.12 8.41
CA GLY A 130 -10.41 -6.08 7.33
C GLY A 130 -10.36 -7.54 7.80
N ILE A 131 -9.76 -7.81 8.98
CA ILE A 131 -9.75 -9.13 9.61
C ILE A 131 -11.16 -9.61 9.95
N ASP A 132 -12.08 -8.71 10.29
CA ASP A 132 -13.46 -9.08 10.64
C ASP A 132 -14.22 -9.69 9.46
N MET A 133 -13.72 -9.53 8.22
CA MET A 133 -14.20 -10.23 7.03
C MET A 133 -13.70 -11.69 6.95
N LEU A 134 -12.76 -12.08 7.80
CA LEU A 134 -12.18 -13.42 7.83
C LEU A 134 -12.51 -14.17 9.12
N THR A 135 -12.86 -13.46 10.19
CA THR A 135 -13.15 -14.01 11.53
C THR A 135 -14.64 -14.00 11.88
N VAL A 136 -14.99 -14.60 13.03
CA VAL A 136 -16.33 -14.52 13.61
C VAL A 136 -16.47 -13.23 14.44
N ASN A 137 -17.49 -12.43 14.12
CA ASN A 137 -17.90 -11.28 14.91
C ASN A 137 -19.40 -11.39 15.21
N ASN A 138 -19.78 -11.29 16.49
CA ASN A 138 -21.16 -11.41 16.95
C ASN A 138 -22.03 -10.18 16.65
N GLU A 139 -21.43 -9.07 16.21
CA GLU A 139 -22.12 -7.79 16.02
C GLU A 139 -22.51 -7.55 14.54
N CYS A 140 -22.06 -8.37 13.59
CA CYS A 140 -22.22 -8.12 12.15
C CYS A 140 -22.38 -9.40 11.31
N LYS A 141 -23.01 -9.29 10.13
CA LYS A 141 -22.86 -10.29 9.06
C LYS A 141 -21.44 -10.25 8.53
N THR A 142 -20.53 -10.92 9.24
CA THR A 142 -19.23 -11.21 8.69
C THR A 142 -19.39 -12.25 7.60
N LEU A 143 -18.44 -12.18 6.69
CA LEU A 143 -18.16 -13.20 5.73
C LEU A 143 -18.07 -14.60 6.40
N SER A 144 -17.72 -14.73 7.70
CA SER A 144 -17.58 -16.01 8.44
C SER A 144 -16.91 -17.08 7.55
N LEU A 145 -16.00 -16.61 6.70
CA LEU A 145 -15.81 -17.22 5.39
C LEU A 145 -14.91 -18.44 5.48
N ILE A 146 -14.11 -18.52 6.53
CA ILE A 146 -12.94 -19.38 6.52
C ILE A 146 -12.73 -19.81 7.96
N GLY A 147 -13.18 -21.01 8.36
CA GLY A 147 -12.73 -21.88 9.48
C GLY A 147 -12.01 -21.29 10.70
N ILE A 148 -12.28 -20.05 11.05
CA ILE A 148 -11.71 -19.29 12.16
C ILE A 148 -12.87 -18.92 13.08
N ASP A 149 -13.62 -19.93 13.49
CA ASP A 149 -14.74 -19.73 14.42
C ASP A 149 -14.25 -19.35 15.83
N SER A 150 -12.95 -19.45 16.04
CA SER A 150 -12.28 -19.42 17.34
C SER A 150 -11.27 -18.30 17.51
N ILE A 151 -11.02 -17.47 16.48
CA ILE A 151 -10.27 -16.22 16.66
C ILE A 151 -11.29 -15.09 16.72
N LYS A 152 -11.44 -14.55 17.93
CA LYS A 152 -12.24 -13.36 18.14
C LYS A 152 -11.33 -12.15 18.04
N THR A 153 -11.86 -11.05 17.54
CA THR A 153 -11.20 -9.76 17.64
C THR A 153 -11.83 -9.00 18.82
N ILE A 154 -11.00 -8.47 19.72
CA ILE A 154 -11.47 -7.65 20.84
C ILE A 154 -11.08 -6.20 20.58
N ASN A 155 -12.04 -5.30 20.83
CA ASN A 155 -11.80 -3.87 20.73
C ASN A 155 -10.84 -3.38 21.82
N ASN A 156 -9.61 -3.01 21.44
CA ASN A 156 -8.64 -2.37 22.34
C ASN A 156 -8.36 -0.92 21.91
N LYS A 157 -9.26 -0.01 22.29
CA LYS A 157 -9.20 1.41 21.89
C LYS A 157 -8.09 2.21 22.58
N ASN A 158 -7.49 1.68 23.65
CA ASN A 158 -6.58 2.44 24.52
C ASN A 158 -5.10 2.17 24.28
N ASN A 159 -4.75 1.37 23.27
CA ASN A 159 -3.37 0.99 23.02
C ASN A 159 -3.10 1.04 21.51
N SER A 160 -2.58 2.16 21.02
CA SER A 160 -2.13 2.33 19.63
C SER A 160 -0.72 2.92 19.65
N GLY A 161 0.14 2.55 18.72
CA GLY A 161 1.51 3.01 18.69
C GLY A 161 2.37 2.32 17.65
N LEU A 162 3.58 2.83 17.52
CA LEU A 162 4.67 2.10 16.89
C LEU A 162 5.26 1.14 17.92
N TYR A 163 4.98 -0.16 17.77
CA TYR A 163 5.38 -1.18 18.74
C TYR A 163 6.65 -1.89 18.38
N LYS A 164 7.43 -2.21 19.41
CA LYS A 164 8.50 -3.19 19.30
C LYS A 164 7.88 -4.56 19.18
N PHE A 165 8.28 -5.32 18.16
CA PHE A 165 7.78 -6.67 17.94
C PHE A 165 8.89 -7.69 17.78
N LYS A 166 8.53 -8.97 17.92
CA LYS A 166 9.41 -10.11 17.67
C LYS A 166 8.70 -11.13 16.80
N LEU A 167 9.49 -11.84 16.00
CA LEU A 167 9.02 -12.95 15.18
C LEU A 167 9.11 -14.25 15.97
N SER A 168 8.12 -15.13 15.81
CA SER A 168 8.25 -16.53 16.19
C SER A 168 9.19 -17.26 15.24
N ASP A 169 9.54 -18.52 15.53
CA ASP A 169 10.37 -19.30 14.61
C ASP A 169 9.73 -19.47 13.22
N GLU A 170 8.39 -19.61 13.18
CA GLU A 170 7.65 -19.61 11.92
C GLU A 170 7.72 -18.24 11.23
N GLY A 171 7.56 -17.15 11.98
CA GLY A 171 7.73 -15.80 11.44
C GLY A 171 9.12 -15.54 10.86
N LYS A 172 10.17 -16.09 11.48
CA LYS A 172 11.55 -16.01 10.96
C LYS A 172 11.74 -16.83 9.68
N ASN A 173 10.93 -17.84 9.41
CA ASN A 173 10.96 -18.55 8.13
C ASN A 173 10.34 -17.70 7.01
N ILE A 174 9.27 -16.96 7.32
CA ILE A 174 8.56 -16.09 6.36
C ILE A 174 9.37 -14.81 6.09
N PHE A 175 9.91 -14.19 7.14
CA PHE A 175 10.69 -12.96 7.11
C PHE A 175 12.14 -13.22 7.51
N SER A 176 12.80 -14.10 6.77
CA SER A 176 14.17 -14.59 7.05
C SER A 176 15.22 -13.51 7.19
N GLU A 177 14.99 -12.37 6.56
CA GLU A 177 15.87 -11.20 6.57
C GLU A 177 15.89 -10.50 7.94
N LEU A 178 14.84 -10.69 8.74
CA LEU A 178 14.70 -10.10 10.07
C LEU A 178 15.13 -11.05 11.20
N LYS A 179 15.55 -12.28 10.87
CA LYS A 179 15.80 -13.35 11.87
C LYS A 179 16.83 -12.98 12.94
N ASN A 180 17.77 -12.11 12.59
CA ASN A 180 18.88 -11.67 13.45
C ASN A 180 18.73 -10.21 13.91
N THR A 181 17.57 -9.59 13.69
CA THR A 181 17.32 -8.20 14.05
C THR A 181 16.64 -8.14 15.41
N GLU A 182 17.28 -7.49 16.38
CA GLU A 182 16.80 -7.43 17.76
C GLU A 182 15.69 -6.38 17.97
N ASN A 183 15.75 -5.27 17.25
CA ASN A 183 14.82 -4.16 17.38
C ASN A 183 14.01 -4.02 16.10
N LEU A 184 12.77 -4.50 16.14
CA LEU A 184 11.83 -4.39 15.03
C LEU A 184 10.64 -3.56 15.49
N TYR A 185 10.20 -2.62 14.65
CA TYR A 185 9.10 -1.72 14.95
C TYR A 185 8.02 -1.79 13.88
N ILE A 186 6.76 -1.81 14.30
CA ILE A 186 5.60 -1.89 13.40
C ILE A 186 4.47 -0.98 13.90
N ASP A 187 3.80 -0.29 12.97
CA ASP A 187 2.65 0.54 13.29
C ASP A 187 1.46 -0.35 13.70
N TYR A 188 0.87 -0.05 14.85
CA TYR A 188 -0.37 -0.62 15.32
C TYR A 188 -1.33 0.51 15.68
N GLN A 189 -2.35 0.69 14.87
CA GLN A 189 -3.29 1.82 14.98
C GLN A 189 -4.35 1.62 16.07
N GLY A 190 -4.23 0.54 16.85
CA GLY A 190 -5.17 0.17 17.90
C GLY A 190 -6.45 -0.43 17.35
N GLY A 191 -7.41 -0.63 18.25
CA GLY A 191 -8.76 -1.03 17.88
C GLY A 191 -8.98 -2.54 17.80
N LEU A 192 -8.01 -3.38 17.43
CA LEU A 192 -8.23 -4.84 17.34
C LEU A 192 -7.04 -5.63 17.87
N ILE A 193 -7.32 -6.51 18.84
CA ILE A 193 -6.40 -7.57 19.26
C ILE A 193 -7.02 -8.93 18.97
N PHE A 194 -6.18 -9.94 18.75
CA PHE A 194 -6.64 -11.32 18.64
C PHE A 194 -6.85 -11.92 20.02
N ASP A 195 -8.05 -12.46 20.26
CA ASP A 195 -8.33 -13.40 21.34
C ASP A 195 -8.29 -14.82 20.78
N ILE A 196 -7.28 -15.55 21.23
CA ILE A 196 -6.95 -16.91 20.81
C ILE A 196 -7.06 -17.92 21.97
N THR A 197 -7.63 -17.51 23.10
CA THR A 197 -7.69 -18.32 24.33
C THR A 197 -8.49 -19.61 24.17
N ASP A 198 -9.57 -19.57 23.38
CA ASP A 198 -10.42 -20.72 23.05
C ASP A 198 -10.13 -21.30 21.65
N ASN A 199 -8.94 -21.04 21.09
CA ASN A 199 -8.64 -21.46 19.72
C ASN A 199 -8.44 -22.98 19.59
N SER A 200 -9.35 -23.65 18.87
CA SER A 200 -9.26 -25.07 18.55
C SER A 200 -8.61 -25.36 17.19
N ASN A 201 -8.30 -24.34 16.38
CA ASN A 201 -7.66 -24.51 15.07
C ASN A 201 -6.16 -24.85 15.24
N PRO A 202 -5.73 -26.10 14.94
CA PRO A 202 -4.34 -26.55 15.15
C PRO A 202 -3.34 -25.92 14.16
N ASP A 203 -3.84 -25.41 13.03
CA ASP A 203 -3.03 -24.78 11.98
C ASP A 203 -2.79 -23.29 12.25
N LEU A 204 -3.43 -22.71 13.28
CA LEU A 204 -3.17 -21.34 13.68
C LEU A 204 -1.75 -21.19 14.23
N LYS A 205 -0.97 -20.28 13.65
CA LYS A 205 0.37 -19.91 14.13
C LYS A 205 0.46 -18.41 14.35
N ILE A 206 0.96 -18.01 15.51
CA ILE A 206 1.43 -16.66 15.76
C ILE A 206 2.79 -16.52 15.09
N ILE A 207 2.92 -15.58 14.14
CA ILE A 207 4.17 -15.35 13.42
C ILE A 207 4.87 -14.06 13.87
N ALA A 208 4.13 -13.12 14.48
CA ALA A 208 4.68 -11.93 15.12
C ALA A 208 3.85 -11.52 16.33
N GLN A 209 4.50 -11.00 17.36
CA GLN A 209 3.87 -10.51 18.59
C GLN A 209 4.65 -9.32 19.18
N LYS A 210 4.01 -8.51 20.02
CA LYS A 210 4.68 -7.42 20.77
C LYS A 210 5.80 -7.97 21.66
N ALA A 211 6.92 -7.25 21.77
CA ALA A 211 8.15 -7.78 22.38
C ALA A 211 8.13 -7.88 23.93
N ASP A 212 7.38 -7.00 24.60
CA ASP A 212 7.61 -6.65 26.02
C ASP A 212 6.47 -6.96 27.01
N GLU A 213 5.64 -7.99 26.76
CA GLU A 213 4.54 -8.34 27.68
C GLU A 213 4.52 -9.84 28.05
N GLU A 214 4.18 -10.14 29.32
CA GLU A 214 3.90 -11.51 29.82
C GLU A 214 2.73 -12.16 29.06
N ASP A 215 1.81 -11.34 28.53
CA ASP A 215 0.70 -11.69 27.64
C ASP A 215 0.84 -10.99 26.27
N SER A 216 1.94 -11.26 25.55
CA SER A 216 2.26 -10.53 24.31
C SER A 216 1.14 -10.54 23.27
N ILE A 217 0.65 -9.36 22.92
CA ILE A 217 -0.34 -9.11 21.87
C ILE A 217 0.14 -9.74 20.54
N PRO A 218 -0.58 -10.74 19.99
CA PRO A 218 -0.29 -11.26 18.66
C PRO A 218 -0.55 -10.17 17.62
N LEU A 219 0.41 -9.93 16.73
CA LEU A 219 0.32 -8.91 15.69
C LEU A 219 0.00 -9.52 14.33
N PHE A 220 0.62 -10.67 14.03
CA PHE A 220 0.41 -11.42 12.80
C PHE A 220 0.10 -12.88 13.12
N LEU A 221 -0.97 -13.40 12.51
CA LEU A 221 -1.37 -14.80 12.57
C LEU A 221 -1.42 -15.39 11.17
N THR A 222 -1.18 -16.70 11.08
CA THR A 222 -1.38 -17.47 9.86
C THR A 222 -2.19 -18.72 10.14
N SER A 223 -2.91 -19.21 9.14
CA SER A 223 -3.58 -20.52 9.22
C SER A 223 -3.75 -21.11 7.82
N THR A 224 -4.07 -22.39 7.76
CA THR A 224 -4.46 -23.09 6.54
C THR A 224 -5.92 -23.47 6.65
N ILE A 225 -6.70 -23.23 5.60
CA ILE A 225 -8.12 -23.58 5.60
C ILE A 225 -8.52 -24.17 4.25
N GLY A 226 -8.96 -25.43 4.29
CA GLY A 226 -9.09 -26.24 3.08
C GLY A 226 -7.74 -26.36 2.39
N LYS A 227 -7.67 -25.90 1.14
CA LYS A 227 -6.41 -25.84 0.36
C LYS A 227 -5.73 -24.48 0.39
N GLY A 228 -6.37 -23.46 0.96
CA GLY A 228 -5.89 -22.08 0.94
C GLY A 228 -5.12 -21.74 2.22
N LYS A 229 -4.29 -20.70 2.13
CA LYS A 229 -3.64 -20.12 3.30
C LYS A 229 -4.17 -18.73 3.57
N ILE A 230 -4.19 -18.39 4.85
CA ILE A 230 -4.62 -17.08 5.32
C ILE A 230 -3.53 -16.42 6.14
N LEU A 231 -3.49 -15.09 6.10
CA LEU A 231 -2.67 -14.29 6.98
C LEU A 231 -3.48 -13.12 7.52
N LEU A 232 -3.50 -12.97 8.84
CA LEU A 232 -4.20 -11.91 9.54
C LEU A 232 -3.19 -10.98 10.19
N ALA A 233 -3.35 -9.67 9.99
CA ALA A 233 -2.44 -8.66 10.53
C ALA A 233 -3.22 -7.53 11.22
N VAL A 234 -3.11 -7.42 12.55
CA VAL A 234 -3.69 -6.27 13.27
C VAL A 234 -2.78 -5.04 13.18
N ALA A 235 -1.49 -5.25 12.94
CA ALA A 235 -0.53 -4.19 12.64
C ALA A 235 -0.51 -3.84 11.14
N HIS A 236 0.12 -2.71 10.79
CA HIS A 236 0.10 -2.11 9.47
C HIS A 236 1.51 -2.07 8.82
N PRO A 237 2.03 -3.20 8.31
CA PRO A 237 3.29 -3.20 7.56
C PRO A 237 3.23 -2.30 6.33
N GLU A 238 2.09 -2.20 5.65
CA GLU A 238 1.90 -1.41 4.43
C GLU A 238 2.12 0.10 4.62
N SER A 239 2.00 0.58 5.86
CA SER A 239 2.22 1.97 6.27
C SER A 239 3.36 2.15 7.28
N THR A 240 4.22 1.14 7.48
CA THR A 240 5.38 1.26 8.36
C THR A 240 6.66 1.43 7.53
N PRO A 241 7.26 2.63 7.46
CA PRO A 241 8.56 2.82 6.83
C PRO A 241 9.59 1.78 7.29
N GLY A 242 10.30 1.18 6.33
CA GLY A 242 11.28 0.12 6.57
C GLY A 242 10.71 -1.29 6.68
N MET A 243 9.39 -1.43 6.84
CA MET A 243 8.68 -2.72 6.93
C MET A 243 7.66 -2.94 5.79
N ARG A 244 7.46 -1.97 4.88
CA ARG A 244 6.47 -2.06 3.79
C ARG A 244 6.66 -3.29 2.89
N TRP A 245 7.91 -3.71 2.69
CA TRP A 245 8.28 -4.91 1.93
C TRP A 245 7.72 -6.22 2.54
N MET A 246 7.35 -6.22 3.83
CA MET A 246 6.72 -7.39 4.45
C MET A 246 5.38 -7.71 3.80
N PHE A 247 4.67 -6.69 3.27
CA PHE A 247 3.36 -6.90 2.67
C PHE A 247 3.37 -7.72 1.36
N PRO A 248 4.17 -7.40 0.34
CA PRO A 248 4.31 -8.28 -0.83
C PRO A 248 4.92 -9.65 -0.48
N ARG A 249 5.76 -9.74 0.57
CA ARG A 249 6.22 -11.04 1.12
C ARG A 249 5.06 -11.89 1.65
N MET A 250 4.12 -11.29 2.37
CA MET A 250 2.90 -11.96 2.84
C MET A 250 2.07 -12.50 1.67
N VAL A 251 1.95 -11.74 0.57
CA VAL A 251 1.25 -12.18 -0.66
C VAL A 251 1.88 -13.44 -1.25
N ARG A 252 3.20 -13.47 -1.43
CA ARG A 252 3.89 -14.66 -1.96
C ARG A 252 3.71 -15.88 -1.05
N TRP A 253 3.78 -15.66 0.27
CA TRP A 253 3.63 -16.73 1.24
C TRP A 253 2.24 -17.40 1.22
N VAL A 254 1.16 -16.62 1.14
CA VAL A 254 -0.22 -17.17 1.18
C VAL A 254 -0.56 -18.02 -0.05
N ILE A 255 0.18 -17.90 -1.15
CA ILE A 255 0.04 -18.76 -2.34
C ILE A 255 1.15 -19.79 -2.49
N GLY A 256 2.11 -19.82 -1.55
CA GLY A 256 3.24 -20.75 -1.59
C GLY A 256 4.21 -20.52 -2.76
N HIS A 257 4.28 -19.30 -3.26
CA HIS A 257 5.30 -18.91 -4.24
C HIS A 257 6.66 -18.68 -3.57
N ASP A 258 7.72 -18.69 -4.38
CA ASP A 258 9.07 -18.38 -3.92
C ASP A 258 9.13 -17.01 -3.25
N LEU A 259 9.78 -16.98 -2.08
CA LEU A 259 10.02 -15.75 -1.32
C LEU A 259 11.25 -15.06 -1.92
N VAL A 260 11.04 -13.94 -2.61
CA VAL A 260 12.10 -13.16 -3.27
C VAL A 260 12.73 -12.16 -2.32
N ALA A 261 14.04 -11.95 -2.42
CA ALA A 261 14.74 -10.92 -1.66
C ALA A 261 14.34 -9.51 -2.13
N TYR A 262 14.45 -8.53 -1.23
CA TYR A 262 14.27 -7.11 -1.55
C TYR A 262 15.54 -6.33 -1.22
N ASP A 263 15.76 -5.24 -1.95
CA ASP A 263 16.95 -4.41 -1.77
C ASP A 263 16.92 -3.63 -0.44
N GLN A 264 18.11 -3.27 0.04
CA GLN A 264 18.30 -2.54 1.30
C GLN A 264 17.67 -1.14 1.31
N ASN A 265 17.25 -0.61 0.15
CA ASN A 265 16.55 0.67 0.07
C ASN A 265 15.07 0.56 0.48
N VAL A 266 14.46 -0.63 0.48
CA VAL A 266 13.10 -0.88 0.99
C VAL A 266 13.10 -1.68 2.29
N MET A 267 14.08 -2.55 2.47
CA MET A 267 14.25 -3.32 3.70
C MET A 267 15.11 -2.55 4.70
N ARG A 268 14.47 -1.70 5.52
CA ARG A 268 15.15 -0.79 6.45
C ARG A 268 14.64 -0.97 7.88
N PRO A 269 14.85 -2.15 8.49
CA PRO A 269 14.28 -2.46 9.82
C PRO A 269 14.74 -1.51 10.92
N ASP A 270 15.92 -0.88 10.76
CA ASP A 270 16.47 0.11 11.70
C ASP A 270 15.97 1.54 11.46
N TYR A 271 14.96 1.75 10.60
CA TYR A 271 14.41 3.07 10.32
C TYR A 271 13.87 3.74 11.60
N TYR A 272 13.10 2.98 12.38
CA TYR A 272 12.71 3.36 13.72
C TYR A 272 13.61 2.72 14.76
N LYS A 273 13.84 3.44 15.86
CA LYS A 273 14.75 3.02 16.94
C LYS A 273 14.09 2.92 18.31
N ASN A 274 12.85 3.39 18.42
CA ASN A 274 12.13 3.49 19.68
C ASN A 274 10.65 3.23 19.43
N GLU A 275 9.97 2.70 20.44
CA GLU A 275 8.51 2.67 20.45
C GLU A 275 7.93 4.08 20.52
N ILE A 276 6.73 4.25 19.99
CA ILE A 276 5.97 5.50 20.10
C ILE A 276 4.56 5.13 20.53
N VAL A 277 4.12 5.61 21.69
CA VAL A 277 2.74 5.43 22.16
C VAL A 277 1.89 6.57 21.63
N TYR A 278 0.82 6.27 20.89
CA TYR A 278 -0.11 7.26 20.39
C TYR A 278 -1.16 7.58 21.46
N SER A 279 -0.72 8.18 22.58
CA SER A 279 -1.62 8.72 23.60
C SER A 279 -2.49 9.84 23.02
N ASP A 280 -3.57 10.20 23.72
CA ASP A 280 -4.41 11.33 23.32
C ASP A 280 -3.60 12.64 23.26
N GLU A 281 -2.66 12.82 24.19
CA GLU A 281 -1.72 13.95 24.17
C GLU A 281 -0.82 13.92 22.93
N TYR A 282 -0.26 12.75 22.59
CA TYR A 282 0.56 12.60 21.39
C TYR A 282 -0.23 12.95 20.13
N LYS A 283 -1.45 12.41 19.98
CA LYS A 283 -2.35 12.67 18.85
C LYS A 283 -2.69 14.15 18.75
N ALA A 284 -3.09 14.79 19.86
CA ALA A 284 -3.41 16.21 19.90
C ALA A 284 -2.21 17.09 19.54
N ASN A 285 -1.02 16.77 20.06
CA ASN A 285 0.22 17.47 19.71
C ASN A 285 0.57 17.31 18.23
N TYR A 286 0.39 16.12 17.67
CA TYR A 286 0.65 15.84 16.26
C TYR A 286 -0.32 16.59 15.34
N GLU A 287 -1.62 16.58 15.67
CA GLU A 287 -2.65 17.36 14.96
C GLU A 287 -2.34 18.85 14.98
N LYS A 288 -1.88 19.37 16.12
CA LYS A 288 -1.44 20.76 16.24
C LYS A 288 -0.29 21.07 15.28
N LEU A 289 0.74 20.21 15.20
CA LEU A 289 1.86 20.40 14.26
C LEU A 289 1.39 20.42 12.80
N ILE A 290 0.44 19.54 12.44
CA ILE A 290 -0.15 19.49 11.10
C ILE A 290 -0.91 20.79 10.78
N ASN A 291 -1.69 21.29 11.73
CA ASN A 291 -2.45 22.53 11.56
C ASN A 291 -1.51 23.75 11.45
N GLU A 292 -0.50 23.84 12.32
CA GLU A 292 0.54 24.88 12.24
C GLU A 292 1.26 24.83 10.88
N LEU A 293 1.57 23.64 10.36
CA LEU A 293 2.24 23.50 9.07
C LEU A 293 1.41 24.10 7.92
N LYS A 294 0.09 23.90 7.93
CA LYS A 294 -0.84 24.44 6.92
C LYS A 294 -0.90 25.98 6.93
N GLU A 295 -0.81 26.59 8.10
CA GLU A 295 -0.96 28.05 8.29
C GLU A 295 0.38 28.81 8.26
N SER A 296 1.50 28.10 8.39
CA SER A 296 2.80 28.70 8.63
C SER A 296 3.42 29.44 7.43
N LYS A 297 4.30 30.40 7.76
CA LYS A 297 5.23 31.05 6.82
C LYS A 297 6.41 30.13 6.48
N LYS A 298 7.16 30.44 5.43
CA LYS A 298 8.23 29.61 4.86
C LYS A 298 9.22 29.05 5.89
N GLU A 299 9.86 29.90 6.69
CA GLU A 299 10.89 29.48 7.64
C GLU A 299 10.35 28.50 8.68
N ASN A 300 9.10 28.71 9.10
CA ASN A 300 8.43 27.85 10.08
C ASN A 300 8.07 26.48 9.47
N LYS A 301 7.72 26.41 8.18
CA LYS A 301 7.40 25.14 7.50
C LYS A 301 8.56 24.13 7.56
N LEU A 302 9.79 24.59 7.34
CA LEU A 302 10.97 23.70 7.35
C LEU A 302 11.17 23.07 8.73
N ILE A 303 11.07 23.88 9.79
CA ILE A 303 11.16 23.41 11.18
C ILE A 303 10.01 22.43 11.50
N LEU A 304 8.81 22.70 11.00
CA LEU A 304 7.65 21.83 11.21
C LEU A 304 7.79 20.49 10.49
N PHE A 305 8.39 20.46 9.28
CA PHE A 305 8.73 19.19 8.63
C PHE A 305 9.72 18.36 9.45
N ASP A 306 10.74 18.98 10.03
CA ASP A 306 11.72 18.27 10.87
C ASP A 306 11.04 17.69 12.11
N LYS A 307 10.20 18.48 12.80
CA LYS A 307 9.41 17.99 13.95
C LYS A 307 8.48 16.84 13.58
N LEU A 308 7.75 16.93 12.47
CA LEU A 308 6.86 15.86 12.01
C LEU A 308 7.64 14.60 11.62
N GLN A 309 8.89 14.73 11.19
CA GLN A 309 9.74 13.60 10.80
C GLN A 309 10.39 12.90 11.99
N GLU A 310 10.69 13.64 13.06
CA GLU A 310 11.19 13.09 14.34
C GLU A 310 10.11 12.31 15.10
N ASN A 311 8.84 12.57 14.82
CA ASN A 311 7.69 11.81 15.32
C ASN A 311 7.34 10.66 14.35
N TYR A 312 6.19 9.99 14.52
CA TYR A 312 5.74 8.99 13.56
C TYR A 312 5.37 9.67 12.22
N SER A 313 6.27 9.54 11.26
CA SER A 313 6.32 10.35 10.04
C SER A 313 5.29 9.97 8.96
N TRP A 314 4.72 8.77 9.03
CA TRP A 314 3.75 8.33 8.03
C TRP A 314 2.43 9.11 8.07
N TYR A 315 1.91 9.48 9.26
CA TYR A 315 0.64 10.22 9.36
C TYR A 315 0.65 11.58 8.64
N ALA A 316 1.80 12.25 8.58
CA ALA A 316 1.93 13.53 7.91
C ALA A 316 2.07 13.41 6.39
N ALA A 317 2.29 12.21 5.83
CA ALA A 317 2.70 12.03 4.44
C ALA A 317 1.77 12.72 3.44
N GLU A 318 0.45 12.54 3.55
CA GLU A 318 -0.51 13.19 2.64
C GLU A 318 -0.51 14.72 2.81
N THR A 319 -0.33 15.23 4.03
CA THR A 319 -0.21 16.68 4.26
C THR A 319 1.07 17.21 3.61
N VAL A 320 2.21 16.55 3.85
CA VAL A 320 3.52 16.93 3.31
C VAL A 320 3.51 16.87 1.78
N ARG A 321 2.87 15.86 1.19
CA ARG A 321 2.69 15.71 -0.26
C ARG A 321 2.05 16.94 -0.91
N THR A 322 1.12 17.63 -0.23
CA THR A 322 0.52 18.86 -0.78
C THR A 322 1.55 19.97 -1.02
N PHE A 323 2.65 19.98 -0.27
CA PHE A 323 3.71 20.99 -0.37
C PHE A 323 4.67 20.76 -1.55
N LEU A 324 4.56 19.65 -2.29
CA LEU A 324 5.23 19.50 -3.59
C LEU A 324 4.76 20.54 -4.61
N LYS A 325 3.60 21.18 -4.37
CA LYS A 325 3.05 22.26 -5.18
C LYS A 325 3.34 23.67 -4.61
N ASP A 326 4.10 23.77 -3.52
CA ASP A 326 4.43 25.06 -2.90
C ASP A 326 5.18 25.96 -3.90
N LYS A 327 5.02 27.28 -3.79
CA LYS A 327 5.69 28.25 -4.68
C LYS A 327 7.20 28.28 -4.42
N ASP A 328 7.62 28.00 -3.19
CA ASP A 328 9.02 28.00 -2.80
C ASP A 328 9.71 26.67 -3.08
N SER A 329 10.81 26.70 -3.85
CA SER A 329 11.55 25.49 -4.21
C SER A 329 12.17 24.79 -3.01
N LYS A 330 12.59 25.51 -1.96
CA LYS A 330 13.15 24.89 -0.75
C LYS A 330 12.11 24.05 -0.02
N ILE A 331 10.85 24.51 -0.02
CA ILE A 331 9.74 23.77 0.59
C ILE A 331 9.43 22.52 -0.24
N ARG A 332 9.36 22.63 -1.58
CA ARG A 332 9.16 21.47 -2.46
C ARG A 332 10.26 20.42 -2.27
N ILE A 333 11.52 20.84 -2.24
CA ILE A 333 12.68 19.96 -2.04
C ILE A 333 12.60 19.26 -0.69
N ARG A 334 12.29 19.98 0.39
CA ARG A 334 12.19 19.39 1.73
C ARG A 334 11.01 18.43 1.86
N ALA A 335 9.90 18.71 1.19
CA ALA A 335 8.74 17.81 1.10
C ALA A 335 9.09 16.54 0.31
N ALA A 336 9.76 16.66 -0.83
CA ALA A 336 10.24 15.51 -1.61
C ALA A 336 11.20 14.63 -0.78
N LYS A 337 12.14 15.24 -0.06
CA LYS A 337 13.02 14.53 0.89
C LYS A 337 12.24 13.77 1.96
N TYR A 338 11.28 14.45 2.59
CA TYR A 338 10.45 13.83 3.64
C TYR A 338 9.80 12.55 3.12
N LEU A 339 9.14 12.66 1.97
CA LEU A 339 8.39 11.57 1.35
C LEU A 339 9.31 10.44 0.87
N SER A 340 10.49 10.76 0.33
CA SER A 340 11.49 9.75 -0.02
C SER A 340 12.04 9.03 1.21
N ASP A 341 12.30 9.75 2.29
CA ASP A 341 12.85 9.16 3.52
C ASP A 341 11.88 8.13 4.12
N ILE A 342 10.56 8.37 4.04
CA ILE A 342 9.51 7.48 4.56
C ILE A 342 8.98 6.47 3.54
N GLU A 343 9.57 6.37 2.35
CA GLU A 343 9.15 5.44 1.27
C GLU A 343 7.75 5.74 0.71
N TYR A 344 7.28 6.99 0.74
CA TYR A 344 5.93 7.35 0.30
C TYR A 344 5.80 7.42 -1.24
N THR A 345 5.88 6.26 -1.86
CA THR A 345 5.84 5.99 -3.31
C THR A 345 4.62 6.55 -4.04
N ALA A 346 3.50 6.77 -3.33
CA ALA A 346 2.34 7.51 -3.86
C ALA A 346 2.66 8.95 -4.31
N ALA A 347 3.80 9.51 -3.90
CA ALA A 347 4.25 10.85 -4.27
C ALA A 347 5.05 10.93 -5.57
N ILE A 348 5.43 9.80 -6.19
CA ILE A 348 6.28 9.75 -7.40
C ILE A 348 5.77 10.75 -8.46
N GLU A 349 4.51 10.63 -8.88
CA GLU A 349 3.94 11.52 -9.90
C GLU A 349 3.90 13.00 -9.50
N ASP A 350 3.75 13.30 -8.20
CA ASP A 350 3.74 14.68 -7.73
C ASP A 350 5.15 15.27 -7.68
N ILE A 351 6.17 14.45 -7.45
CA ILE A 351 7.58 14.86 -7.54
C ILE A 351 7.98 15.09 -9.00
N GLU A 352 7.57 14.21 -9.93
CA GLU A 352 7.74 14.44 -11.38
C GLU A 352 7.15 15.80 -11.80
N LYS A 353 5.89 16.08 -11.40
CA LYS A 353 5.24 17.36 -11.66
C LYS A 353 5.98 18.54 -11.02
N ALA A 354 6.65 18.34 -9.88
CA ALA A 354 7.46 19.38 -9.24
C ALA A 354 8.77 19.64 -10.01
N ILE A 355 9.40 18.60 -10.55
CA ILE A 355 10.61 18.66 -11.41
C ILE A 355 10.30 19.44 -12.69
N ASP A 356 9.21 19.12 -13.36
CA ASP A 356 8.78 19.78 -14.61
C ASP A 356 8.58 21.29 -14.46
N ARG A 357 8.16 21.73 -13.26
CA ARG A 357 7.90 23.14 -12.95
C ARG A 357 9.14 23.87 -12.44
N GLU A 358 10.17 23.16 -12.00
CA GLU A 358 11.38 23.75 -11.44
C GLU A 358 12.28 24.29 -12.55
N ARG A 359 12.59 25.58 -12.49
CA ARG A 359 13.44 26.27 -13.49
C ARG A 359 14.91 26.30 -13.09
N ASN A 360 15.20 26.25 -11.80
CA ASN A 360 16.55 26.24 -11.30
C ASN A 360 17.14 24.83 -11.41
N ARG A 361 18.21 24.69 -12.20
CA ARG A 361 18.87 23.41 -12.47
C ARG A 361 19.26 22.65 -11.20
N LYS A 362 19.87 23.32 -10.21
CA LYS A 362 20.31 22.67 -8.96
C LYS A 362 19.13 22.14 -8.13
N ASN A 363 18.05 22.92 -8.06
CA ASN A 363 16.85 22.50 -7.35
C ASN A 363 16.18 21.31 -8.05
N ARG A 364 16.20 21.29 -9.39
CA ARG A 364 15.68 20.19 -10.19
C ARG A 364 16.47 18.91 -9.96
N GLU A 365 17.80 18.98 -10.06
CA GLU A 365 18.70 17.85 -9.77
C GLU A 365 18.44 17.29 -8.36
N GLN A 366 18.18 18.16 -7.38
CA GLN A 366 17.87 17.71 -6.02
C GLN A 366 16.52 16.98 -5.91
N LEU A 367 15.49 17.40 -6.65
CA LEU A 367 14.20 16.72 -6.71
C LEU A 367 14.33 15.37 -7.44
N GLU A 368 15.11 15.31 -8.52
CA GLU A 368 15.41 14.08 -9.26
C GLU A 368 16.09 13.03 -8.37
N ILE A 369 17.00 13.43 -7.47
CA ILE A 369 17.58 12.51 -6.48
C ILE A 369 16.50 11.85 -5.62
N TYR A 370 15.53 12.61 -5.10
CA TYR A 370 14.47 12.07 -4.25
C TYR A 370 13.43 11.26 -5.03
N LEU A 371 13.18 11.63 -6.30
CA LEU A 371 12.38 10.82 -7.21
C LEU A 371 13.03 9.46 -7.44
N ASN A 372 14.31 9.43 -7.82
CA ASN A 372 15.07 8.21 -8.09
C ASN A 372 15.07 7.26 -6.87
N VAL A 373 15.17 7.81 -5.65
CA VAL A 373 15.07 7.00 -4.42
C VAL A 373 13.74 6.25 -4.35
N LEU A 374 12.61 6.90 -4.63
CA LEU A 374 11.29 6.27 -4.61
C LEU A 374 11.08 5.32 -5.80
N GLU A 375 11.55 5.68 -6.99
CA GLU A 375 11.45 4.83 -8.18
C GLU A 375 12.22 3.53 -8.02
N MET A 376 13.40 3.56 -7.38
CA MET A 376 14.17 2.35 -7.06
C MET A 376 13.51 1.46 -5.98
N MET A 377 12.48 1.94 -5.28
CA MET A 377 11.76 1.16 -4.28
C MET A 377 10.59 0.37 -4.89
N VAL A 378 10.14 0.73 -6.10
CA VAL A 378 9.03 0.06 -6.78
C VAL A 378 9.55 -0.87 -7.86
N GLU A 379 8.74 -1.87 -8.20
CA GLU A 379 8.97 -2.82 -9.29
C GLU A 379 10.27 -3.63 -9.16
N GLN A 380 10.76 -3.85 -7.94
CA GLN A 380 11.87 -4.78 -7.69
C GLN A 380 11.45 -6.21 -8.04
N ASN A 381 12.37 -7.04 -8.52
CA ASN A 381 12.05 -8.41 -8.97
C ASN A 381 11.01 -8.45 -10.12
N ALA A 382 10.81 -7.35 -10.87
CA ALA A 382 10.13 -7.43 -12.16
C ALA A 382 10.88 -8.41 -13.06
N SER A 383 10.15 -9.30 -13.73
CA SER A 383 10.74 -10.16 -14.76
C SER A 383 11.35 -9.26 -15.84
N ILE A 384 12.68 -9.16 -15.87
CA ILE A 384 13.40 -8.57 -16.99
C ILE A 384 13.49 -9.69 -18.03
N GLU A 385 12.74 -9.56 -19.13
CA GLU A 385 13.00 -10.35 -20.33
C GLU A 385 14.29 -9.91 -21.02
#